data_AF-A0A2T0QDX0-F1
#
_entry.id   AF-A0A2T0QDX0-F1
#
_cell.length_a   1.000
_cell.length_b   1.000
_cell.length_c   1.000
_cell.angle_alpha   90.00
_cell.angle_beta   90.00
_cell.angle_gamma   90.00
#
_symmetry.space_group_name_H-M   'P 1'
#
loop_
_entity.id
_entity.type
_entity.pdbx_description
1 polymer ?
#
loop_
_entity_poly.entity_id
_entity_poly.type
_entity_poly.pdbx_seq_one_letter_code
_entity_poly.pdbx_strand_id
1 'polypeptide(L)' 'MRGRGVCPGGTGVGHNGHVYYTDRGIEELEQRRGDEQVSLSWLAGRLQTFTDLNPEFETAVDRLATWLARLDDEDDDSED' A
#
# COMPACT_ATOMS: atom_id res chain seq x y z
N MET A 1 -35.24 23.03 -27.90
CA MET A 1 -34.69 21.65 -28.07
C MET A 1 -33.32 21.54 -27.43
N ARG A 2 -33.22 20.83 -26.29
CA ARG A 2 -32.10 19.97 -25.85
C ARG A 2 -32.37 19.56 -24.40
N GLY A 3 -33.03 18.42 -24.25
CA GLY A 3 -33.27 17.77 -22.97
C GLY A 3 -31.95 17.24 -22.39
N ARG A 4 -31.73 17.52 -21.11
CA ARG A 4 -30.75 16.80 -20.29
C ARG A 4 -31.54 15.82 -19.43
N GLY A 5 -31.49 14.55 -19.81
CA GLY A 5 -32.01 13.46 -19.00
C GLY A 5 -31.15 13.32 -17.75
N VAL A 6 -31.78 13.43 -16.59
CA VAL A 6 -31.22 12.94 -15.33
C VAL A 6 -31.42 11.43 -15.31
N CYS A 7 -30.33 10.68 -15.36
CA CYS A 7 -30.32 9.25 -15.06
C CYS A 7 -30.36 9.08 -13.52
N PRO A 8 -31.32 8.35 -12.94
CA PRO A 8 -31.29 7.99 -11.53
C PRO A 8 -30.69 6.58 -11.35
N GLY A 9 -29.83 6.42 -10.36
CA GLY A 9 -29.51 5.13 -9.75
C GLY A 9 -28.27 4.43 -10.29
N GLY A 10 -27.34 4.13 -9.38
CA GLY A 10 -26.15 3.34 -9.67
C GLY A 10 -25.16 3.35 -8.51
N THR A 11 -25.57 2.75 -7.41
CA THR A 11 -24.83 2.38 -6.19
C THR A 11 -23.32 2.22 -6.38
N GLY A 12 -22.54 3.15 -5.83
CA GLY A 12 -21.11 3.01 -5.57
C GLY A 12 -20.90 2.89 -4.07
N VAL A 13 -20.53 1.69 -3.64
CA VAL A 13 -20.39 1.20 -2.27
C VAL A 13 -19.77 2.24 -1.32
N GLY A 14 -20.57 2.75 -0.39
CA GLY A 14 -20.05 3.33 0.84
C GLY A 14 -19.49 2.21 1.70
N HIS A 15 -18.18 1.97 1.64
CA HIS A 15 -17.53 1.12 2.62
C HIS A 15 -17.57 1.83 3.97
N ASN A 16 -18.40 1.27 4.84
CA ASN A 16 -18.67 1.75 6.18
C ASN A 16 -17.39 1.77 7.04
N GLY A 17 -16.88 2.96 7.32
CA GLY A 17 -16.63 3.44 8.70
C GLY A 17 -16.00 2.49 9.71
N HIS A 18 -14.90 1.80 9.39
CA HIS A 18 -13.93 1.36 10.40
C HIS A 18 -12.78 2.37 10.47
N VAL A 19 -13.00 3.34 11.33
CA VAL A 19 -12.21 4.55 11.52
C VAL A 19 -10.77 4.24 12.01
N TYR A 20 -9.84 4.27 11.05
CA TYR A 20 -8.67 5.16 11.01
C TYR A 20 -7.61 5.12 12.15
N TYR A 21 -7.00 3.96 12.41
CA TYR A 21 -5.66 3.98 13.05
C TYR A 21 -4.62 3.14 12.31
N THR A 22 -5.01 2.02 11.70
CA THR A 22 -4.05 1.07 11.12
C THR A 22 -3.49 1.50 9.76
N ASP A 23 -4.27 2.24 8.95
CA ASP A 23 -3.89 2.54 7.56
C ASP A 23 -3.57 4.01 7.29
N ARG A 24 -3.75 4.91 8.28
CA ARG A 24 -3.52 6.36 8.09
C ARG A 24 -2.10 6.64 7.60
N GLY A 25 -1.11 5.89 8.07
CA GLY A 25 0.27 6.04 7.61
C GLY A 25 0.47 5.66 6.14
N ILE A 26 -0.22 4.61 5.68
CA ILE A 26 -0.14 4.11 4.30
C ILE A 26 -0.90 5.06 3.36
N GLU A 27 -2.11 5.49 3.75
CA GLU A 27 -2.90 6.47 3.00
C GLU A 27 -2.15 7.80 2.81
N GLU A 28 -1.50 8.31 3.86
CA GLU A 28 -0.71 9.55 3.76
C GLU A 28 0.55 9.35 2.91
N LEU A 29 1.17 8.16 2.94
CA LEU A 29 2.30 7.81 2.08
C LEU A 29 1.87 7.80 0.61
N GLU A 30 0.77 7.14 0.29
CA GLU A 30 0.19 7.11 -1.06
C GLU A 30 -0.18 8.53 -1.53
N GLN A 31 -0.85 9.31 -0.68
CA GLN A 31 -1.30 10.64 -1.07
C GLN A 31 -0.15 11.62 -1.31
N ARG A 32 0.99 11.46 -0.61
CA ARG A 32 2.14 12.37 -0.75
C ARG A 32 3.21 11.87 -1.71
N ARG A 33 3.38 10.55 -1.85
CA ARG A 33 4.47 9.92 -2.59
C ARG A 33 4.01 8.76 -3.49
N GLY A 34 2.72 8.61 -3.75
CA GLY A 34 2.19 7.51 -4.57
C GLY A 34 2.69 7.49 -6.02
N ASP A 35 3.04 8.65 -6.57
CA ASP A 35 3.64 8.77 -7.91
C ASP A 35 5.17 8.53 -7.92
N GLU A 36 5.81 8.41 -6.75
CA GLU A 36 7.26 8.23 -6.62
C GLU A 36 7.64 6.76 -6.83
N GLN A 37 8.44 6.47 -7.86
CA GLN A 37 9.03 5.15 -8.07
C GLN A 37 10.35 5.02 -7.32
N VAL A 38 10.43 4.01 -6.45
CA VAL A 38 11.64 3.68 -5.66
C VAL A 38 12.03 2.24 -5.88
N SER A 39 13.33 1.93 -5.73
CA SER A 39 13.80 0.54 -5.77
C SER A 39 13.55 -0.17 -4.43
N LEU A 40 13.37 -1.49 -4.47
CA LEU A 40 13.27 -2.32 -3.26
C LEU A 40 14.52 -2.23 -2.39
N SER A 41 15.69 -2.07 -3.01
CA SER A 41 16.96 -1.80 -2.32
C SER A 41 16.90 -0.51 -1.48
N TRP A 42 16.32 0.57 -2.02
CA TRP A 42 16.12 1.81 -1.28
C TRP A 42 15.12 1.62 -0.12
N LEU A 43 14.00 0.94 -0.37
CA LEU A 43 12.99 0.65 0.66
C LEU A 43 13.59 -0.17 1.81
N ALA A 44 14.40 -1.20 1.52
CA ALA A 44 15.09 -2.00 2.52
C ALA A 44 16.02 -1.16 3.41
N GLY A 45 16.69 -0.15 2.85
CA GLY A 45 17.46 0.82 3.63
C GLY A 45 16.60 1.67 4.56
N ARG A 46 15.39 2.06 4.13
CA ARG A 46 14.43 2.79 4.97
C ARG A 46 13.90 1.94 6.12
N LEU A 47 13.61 0.65 5.86
CA LEU A 47 13.16 -0.30 6.88
C LEU A 47 14.23 -0.53 7.96
N GLN A 48 15.50 -0.70 7.58
CA GLN A 48 16.61 -0.82 8.54
C GLN A 48 16.76 0.43 9.41
N THR A 49 16.66 1.62 8.82
CA THR A 49 16.69 2.87 9.59
C THR A 49 15.54 2.94 10.58
N PHE A 50 14.36 2.44 10.19
CA PHE A 50 13.19 2.41 11.08
C PHE A 50 13.37 1.45 12.26
N THR A 51 13.92 0.25 12.04
CA THR A 51 14.18 -0.72 13.13
C THR A 51 15.30 -0.26 14.07
N ASP A 52 16.31 0.44 13.55
CA ASP A 52 17.37 1.04 14.38
C ASP A 52 16.79 2.06 15.39
N LEU A 53 15.83 2.87 14.93
CA LEU A 53 15.14 3.85 15.77
C LEU A 53 14.04 3.25 16.65
N ASN A 54 13.46 2.11 16.24
CA ASN A 54 12.33 1.48 16.92
C ASN A 54 12.54 -0.05 17.00
N PRO A 55 13.41 -0.53 17.92
CA PRO A 55 13.78 -1.94 18.01
C PRO A 55 12.60 -2.87 18.35
N GLU A 56 11.52 -2.33 18.94
CA GLU A 56 10.30 -3.10 19.23
C GLU A 56 9.57 -3.63 17.98
N PHE A 57 9.84 -3.06 16.80
CA PHE A 57 9.24 -3.48 15.53
C PHE A 57 10.14 -4.38 14.68
N GLU A 58 11.34 -4.74 15.16
CA GLU A 58 12.32 -5.54 14.40
C GLU A 58 11.71 -6.83 13.83
N THR A 59 11.05 -7.62 14.68
CA THR A 59 10.43 -8.89 14.25
C THR A 59 9.30 -8.70 13.22
N ALA A 60 8.53 -7.62 13.33
CA ALA A 60 7.46 -7.34 12.38
C ALA A 60 8.02 -6.92 11.01
N VAL A 61 9.05 -6.07 11.03
CA VAL A 61 9.72 -5.58 9.82
C VAL A 61 10.51 -6.69 9.12
N ASP A 62 11.17 -7.57 9.86
CA ASP A 62 11.88 -8.73 9.32
C ASP A 62 10.94 -9.68 8.55
N ARG A 63 9.76 -9.96 9.12
CA ARG A 63 8.71 -10.75 8.45
C ARG A 63 8.18 -10.07 7.19
N LEU A 64 7.96 -8.76 7.24
CA LEU A 64 7.53 -7.98 6.06
C LEU A 64 8.59 -8.03 4.96
N ALA A 65 9.88 -7.85 5.30
CA ALA A 65 10.97 -7.92 4.34
C ALA A 65 11.08 -9.30 3.70
N THR A 66 10.94 -10.37 4.50
CA THR A 66 10.92 -11.75 4.00
C THR A 66 9.74 -12.00 3.06
N TRP A 67 8.57 -11.44 3.36
CA TRP A 67 7.39 -11.55 2.49
C TRP A 67 7.59 -10.80 1.17
N LEU A 68 8.13 -9.57 1.21
CA LEU A 68 8.45 -8.79 0.01
C LEU A 68 9.49 -9.48 -0.88
N ALA A 69 10.49 -10.15 -0.29
CA ALA A 69 11.52 -10.87 -1.04
C ALA A 69 10.97 -12.06 -1.84
N ARG A 70 9.86 -12.67 -1.40
CA ARG A 70 9.22 -13.79 -2.12
C ARG A 70 8.43 -13.33 -3.34
N LEU A 71 7.89 -12.11 -3.34
CA LEU A 71 7.14 -11.57 -4.48
C LEU A 71 8.03 -11.41 -5.73
N ASP A 72 9.35 -11.27 -5.56
CA ASP A 72 10.31 -11.21 -6.68
C ASP A 72 10.44 -12.58 -7.39
N ASP A 73 10.40 -13.67 -6.62
CA ASP A 73 10.47 -15.04 -7.16
C ASP A 73 9.12 -15.48 -7.79
N GLU A 74 7.96 -15.05 -7.28
CA GLU A 74 6.64 -15.49 -7.77
C GLU A 74 6.18 -14.83 -9.10
N ASP A 75 6.80 -13.75 -9.55
CA ASP A 75 6.52 -13.14 -10.88
C ASP A 75 7.13 -13.97 -12.03
N ASP A 76 8.10 -14.84 -11.75
CA ASP A 76 8.81 -15.70 -12.72
C ASP A 76 8.05 -17.01 -13.04
N ASP A 77 7.06 -17.41 -12.22
CA ASP A 77 6.34 -18.70 -12.33
C ASP A 77 4.98 -18.60 -13.07
N SER A 78 4.69 -17.50 -13.79
CA SER A 78 3.39 -17.28 -14.47
C SER A 78 3.32 -17.68 -15.95
N GLU A 79 4.28 -18.50 -16.43
CA GLU A 79 4.28 -19.09 -17.78
C GLU A 79 3.83 -20.57 -17.78
N ASP A 80 2.51 -20.85 -17.69
CA ASP A 80 1.83 -22.01 -18.32
C ASP A 80 0.31 -21.77 -18.51
#